data_AF-A0A9W5TSW0-F1
#
_entry.id   AF-A0A9W5TSW0-F1
#
_cell.length_a   1.000
_cell.length_b   1.000
_cell.length_c   1.000
_cell.angle_alpha   90.00
_cell.angle_beta   90.00
_cell.angle_gamma   90.00
#
_symmetry.space_group_name_H-M   'P 1'
#
loop_
_entity.id
_entity.type
_entity.pdbx_description
1 polymer ?
#
loop_
_entity_poly.entity_id
_entity_poly.type
_entity_poly.pdbx_seq_one_letter_code
_entity_poly.pdbx_strand_id
1 'polypeptide(L)'
;FGVLPPFLLQHASGHYTNIRIETAGNQIRDAQGMKVDLDINDVRLEDSATSSGSIGSLVANITWSAEGIKQTIQGAIPLVGSFVTGVTTNAGAGTIELEGALGSITARPEVVDGGISLQVENVTGLGFTLPREAVQPALDAFTSRLTQDYPMNIRADSVQVTDSGVISRFSTQNASIPKQTDDPCFSGL
;
A
#
# COMPACT_ATOMS: atom_id res chain seq x y z
N PHE A 1 2.41 -28.56 21.03
CA PHE A 1 3.25 -27.38 21.27
C PHE A 1 4.51 -27.51 20.41
N GLY A 2 4.52 -26.90 19.22
CA GLY A 2 5.69 -26.95 18.35
C GLY A 2 6.79 -26.05 18.92
N VAL A 3 7.94 -26.63 19.25
CA VAL A 3 9.10 -25.88 19.73
C VAL A 3 9.63 -25.08 18.55
N LEU A 4 9.37 -23.77 18.50
CA LEU A 4 9.97 -22.90 17.48
C LEU A 4 11.50 -22.95 17.65
N PRO A 5 12.27 -23.13 16.56
CA PRO A 5 13.71 -23.22 16.68
C PRO A 5 14.27 -21.92 17.31
N PRO A 6 15.27 -21.99 18.19
CA PRO A 6 15.96 -20.80 18.70
C PRO A 6 16.45 -19.88 17.57
N PHE A 7 16.33 -18.56 17.74
CA PHE A 7 16.69 -17.57 16.70
C PHE A 7 18.12 -17.76 16.15
N LEU A 8 19.11 -18.06 17.00
CA LEU A 8 20.49 -18.25 16.54
C LEU A 8 20.65 -19.45 15.58
N LEU A 9 19.87 -20.51 15.77
CA LEU A 9 19.86 -21.65 14.85
C LEU A 9 19.20 -21.28 13.53
N GLN A 10 18.11 -20.51 13.57
CA GLN A 10 17.46 -19.98 12.38
C GLN A 10 18.42 -19.09 11.57
N HIS A 11 19.06 -18.13 12.24
CA HIS A 11 20.03 -17.23 11.62
C HIS A 11 21.22 -17.96 11.00
N ALA A 12 21.78 -18.95 11.70
CA ALA A 12 22.87 -19.77 11.17
C ALA A 12 22.44 -20.62 9.96
N SER A 13 21.17 -21.04 9.89
CA SER A 13 20.62 -21.82 8.78
C SER A 13 20.11 -20.97 7.61
N GLY A 14 19.93 -19.66 7.79
CA GLY A 14 19.26 -18.80 6.80
C GLY A 14 17.75 -19.04 6.67
N HIS A 15 17.16 -19.93 7.47
CA HIS A 15 15.73 -20.26 7.45
C HIS A 15 15.03 -19.69 8.68
N TYR A 16 14.11 -18.75 8.45
CA TYR A 16 13.28 -18.14 9.47
C TYR A 16 11.84 -18.64 9.36
N THR A 17 11.32 -19.18 10.46
CA THR A 17 9.95 -19.73 10.48
C THR A 17 8.88 -18.66 10.35
N ASN A 18 9.08 -17.52 11.02
CA ASN A 18 8.17 -16.38 11.01
C ASN A 18 8.95 -15.08 11.26
N ILE A 19 8.63 -14.04 10.50
CA ILE A 19 9.11 -12.67 10.70
C ILE A 19 7.89 -11.78 10.80
N ARG A 20 7.80 -10.98 11.87
CA ARG A 20 6.79 -9.94 12.02
C ARG A 20 7.43 -8.57 12.05
N ILE A 21 6.91 -7.65 11.26
CA ILE A 21 7.35 -6.26 11.19
C ILE A 21 6.12 -5.38 11.42
N GLU A 22 6.22 -4.48 12.39
CA GLU A 22 5.19 -3.49 12.69
C GLU A 22 5.80 -2.09 12.60
N THR A 23 5.09 -1.18 11.94
CA THR A 23 5.51 0.23 11.85
C THR A 23 4.61 1.12 12.71
N ALA A 24 5.19 2.20 13.24
CA ALA A 24 4.47 3.09 14.16
C ALA A 24 3.51 4.08 13.45
N GLY A 25 3.46 4.08 12.12
CA GLY A 25 2.55 4.96 11.37
C GLY A 25 3.09 6.34 10.98
N ASN A 26 4.40 6.58 11.08
CA ASN A 26 5.00 7.88 10.72
C ASN A 26 5.06 8.06 9.20
N GLN A 27 5.94 7.30 8.53
CA GLN A 27 6.18 7.38 7.10
C GLN A 27 6.64 6.01 6.59
N ILE A 28 6.08 5.59 5.44
CA ILE A 28 6.50 4.42 4.68
C ILE A 28 6.79 4.89 3.26
N ARG A 29 8.07 4.85 2.86
CA ARG A 29 8.55 5.51 1.62
C ARG A 29 8.11 6.97 1.60
N ASP A 30 7.34 7.40 0.61
CA ASP A 30 6.80 8.77 0.52
C ASP A 30 5.43 8.92 1.19
N ALA A 31 4.80 7.82 1.62
CA ALA A 31 3.47 7.82 2.22
C ALA A 31 3.52 8.16 3.72
N GLN A 32 2.88 9.25 4.09
CA GLN A 32 2.74 9.74 5.45
C GLN A 32 1.56 9.09 6.16
N GLY A 33 1.64 8.89 7.47
CA GLY A 33 0.51 8.41 8.28
C GLY A 33 0.10 6.96 8.00
N MET A 34 1.00 6.17 7.38
CA MET A 34 0.75 4.78 7.00
C MET A 34 1.39 3.81 8.00
N LYS A 35 0.56 2.95 8.60
CA LYS A 35 0.97 1.85 9.46
C LYS A 35 0.87 0.53 8.69
N VAL A 36 1.88 -0.32 8.87
CA VAL A 36 1.95 -1.65 8.27
C VAL A 36 2.21 -2.66 9.38
N ASP A 37 1.39 -3.71 9.41
CA ASP A 37 1.63 -4.94 10.16
C ASP A 37 1.85 -6.07 9.14
N LEU A 38 3.08 -6.57 9.09
CA LEU A 38 3.55 -7.53 8.10
C LEU A 38 3.95 -8.83 8.78
N ASP A 39 3.36 -9.93 8.34
CA ASP A 39 3.66 -11.29 8.80
C ASP A 39 4.16 -12.12 7.62
N ILE A 40 5.40 -12.61 7.72
CA ILE A 40 6.06 -13.42 6.69
C ILE A 40 6.39 -14.78 7.29
N ASN A 41 6.01 -15.86 6.60
CA ASN A 41 6.22 -17.23 7.06
C ASN A 41 7.10 -18.01 6.08
N ASP A 42 7.94 -18.90 6.63
CA ASP A 42 8.88 -19.76 5.89
C ASP A 42 9.78 -18.93 4.95
N VAL A 43 10.62 -18.08 5.54
CA VAL A 43 11.62 -17.31 4.81
C VAL A 43 12.89 -18.13 4.71
N ARG A 44 13.37 -18.37 3.49
CA ARG A 44 14.61 -19.09 3.22
C ARG A 44 15.54 -18.21 2.43
N LEU A 45 16.65 -17.81 3.05
CA LEU A 45 17.70 -17.07 2.39
C LEU A 45 18.65 -18.08 1.73
N GLU A 46 18.43 -18.27 0.42
CA GLU A 46 19.17 -19.22 -0.40
C GLU A 46 19.51 -18.53 -1.72
N ASP A 47 20.80 -18.21 -1.89
CA ASP A 47 21.25 -17.49 -3.06
C ASP A 47 21.36 -18.42 -4.27
N SER A 48 20.66 -18.10 -5.36
CA SER A 48 20.70 -18.84 -6.62
C SER A 48 21.15 -17.94 -7.77
N ALA A 49 21.15 -18.40 -9.02
CA ALA A 49 21.44 -17.51 -10.15
C ALA A 49 20.37 -16.42 -10.34
N THR A 50 19.13 -16.64 -9.88
CA THR A 50 17.96 -15.80 -10.23
C THR A 50 17.14 -15.35 -9.02
N SER A 51 17.52 -15.74 -7.79
CA SER A 51 16.83 -15.36 -6.57
C SER A 51 17.80 -15.22 -5.40
N SER A 52 17.45 -14.40 -4.41
CA SER A 52 18.15 -14.34 -3.12
C SER A 52 17.50 -15.22 -2.04
N GLY A 53 16.41 -15.91 -2.39
CA GLY A 53 15.70 -16.81 -1.48
C GLY A 53 14.25 -17.03 -1.88
N SER A 54 13.47 -17.57 -0.93
CA SER A 54 12.05 -17.80 -1.08
C SER A 54 11.28 -17.53 0.20
N ILE A 55 9.97 -17.42 0.04
CA ILE A 55 9.01 -17.03 1.05
C ILE A 55 7.79 -17.95 0.87
N GLY A 56 7.37 -18.64 1.94
CA GLY A 56 6.19 -19.50 1.90
C GLY A 56 4.89 -18.69 1.83
N SER A 57 4.75 -17.67 2.68
CA SER A 57 3.64 -16.72 2.58
C SER A 57 3.96 -15.37 3.21
N LEU A 58 3.24 -14.34 2.78
CA LEU A 58 3.29 -13.01 3.35
C LEU A 58 1.87 -12.45 3.43
N VAL A 59 1.58 -11.79 4.54
CA VAL A 59 0.34 -11.05 4.78
C VAL A 59 0.70 -9.68 5.30
N ALA A 60 0.22 -8.63 4.63
CA ALA A 60 0.37 -7.25 5.09
C ALA A 60 -1.02 -6.66 5.38
N ASN A 61 -1.21 -6.15 6.60
CA ASN A 61 -2.36 -5.33 6.95
C ASN A 61 -1.89 -3.88 7.03
N ILE A 62 -2.45 -3.01 6.20
CA ILE A 62 -2.08 -1.61 6.08
C ILE A 62 -3.23 -0.77 6.60
N THR A 63 -2.93 0.16 7.51
CA THR A 63 -3.86 1.19 7.97
C THR A 63 -3.32 2.53 7.55
N TRP A 64 -4.14 3.33 6.87
CA TRP A 64 -3.77 4.64 6.39
C TRP A 64 -4.80 5.67 6.81
N SER A 65 -4.38 6.64 7.64
CA SER A 65 -5.28 7.68 8.13
C SER A 65 -5.65 8.67 7.03
N ALA A 66 -6.83 9.28 7.13
CA ALA A 66 -7.27 10.34 6.23
C ALA A 66 -6.26 11.50 6.18
N GLU A 67 -5.70 11.89 7.34
CA GLU A 67 -4.66 12.92 7.43
C GLU A 67 -3.35 12.46 6.76
N GLY A 68 -2.97 11.19 6.88
CA GLY A 68 -1.83 10.62 6.18
C GLY A 68 -1.99 10.64 4.66
N ILE A 69 -3.19 10.30 4.17
CA ILE A 69 -3.54 10.36 2.74
C ILE A 69 -3.41 11.80 2.23
N LYS A 70 -3.99 12.75 2.95
CA LYS A 70 -3.88 14.18 2.66
C LYS A 70 -2.42 14.63 2.54
N GLN A 71 -1.61 14.37 3.55
CA GLN A 71 -0.20 14.79 3.59
C GLN A 71 0.60 14.16 2.46
N THR A 72 0.33 12.89 2.16
CA THR A 72 0.99 12.19 1.05
C THR A 72 0.64 12.83 -0.28
N ILE A 73 -0.64 13.13 -0.55
CA ILE A 73 -1.04 13.77 -1.82
C ILE A 73 -0.43 15.18 -1.93
N GLN A 74 -0.42 15.92 -0.82
CA GLN A 74 0.17 17.26 -0.75
C GLN A 74 1.68 17.24 -1.07
N GLY A 75 2.42 16.24 -0.56
CA GLY A 75 3.87 16.13 -0.74
C GLY A 75 4.32 15.44 -2.02
N ALA A 76 3.56 14.44 -2.49
CA ALA A 76 3.99 13.52 -3.55
C ALA A 76 3.49 13.89 -4.96
N ILE A 77 2.47 14.73 -5.09
CA ILE A 77 1.91 15.09 -6.41
C ILE A 77 2.06 16.60 -6.66
N PRO A 78 3.11 17.01 -7.39
CA PRO A 78 3.23 18.38 -7.88
C PRO A 78 1.96 18.78 -8.66
N LEU A 79 1.51 20.04 -8.51
CA LEU A 79 0.29 20.64 -9.09
C LEU A 79 -1.06 20.21 -8.46
N VAL A 80 -1.22 18.96 -8.04
CA VAL A 80 -2.48 18.49 -7.38
C VAL A 80 -2.43 18.70 -5.87
N GLY A 81 -1.25 18.59 -5.26
CA GLY A 81 -1.08 18.73 -3.82
C GLY A 81 -1.54 20.08 -3.27
N SER A 82 -1.42 21.18 -4.04
CA SER A 82 -1.91 22.49 -3.62
C SER A 82 -3.43 22.64 -3.68
N PHE A 83 -4.13 21.76 -4.39
CA PHE A 83 -5.58 21.75 -4.44
C PHE A 83 -6.17 21.07 -3.19
N VAL A 84 -5.55 19.98 -2.72
CA VAL A 84 -6.09 19.19 -1.62
C VAL A 84 -5.89 19.92 -0.29
N THR A 85 -7.00 20.33 0.32
CA THR A 85 -7.04 20.98 1.63
C THR A 85 -7.49 20.03 2.73
N GLY A 86 -8.22 18.97 2.36
CA GLY A 86 -8.79 18.00 3.29
C GLY A 86 -8.99 16.63 2.66
N VAL A 87 -9.10 15.63 3.52
CA VAL A 87 -9.54 14.27 3.15
C VAL A 87 -10.51 13.83 4.22
N THR A 88 -11.71 13.43 3.80
CA THR A 88 -12.74 12.87 4.68
C THR A 88 -13.15 11.49 4.18
N THR A 89 -13.67 10.67 5.10
CA THR A 89 -14.01 9.28 4.82
C THR A 89 -15.44 8.98 5.25
N ASN A 90 -16.14 8.19 4.45
CA ASN A 90 -17.48 7.71 4.74
C ASN A 90 -17.49 6.19 4.69
N ALA A 91 -17.41 5.55 5.87
CA ALA A 91 -17.40 4.09 5.96
C ALA A 91 -18.71 3.45 5.46
N GLY A 92 -19.85 4.10 5.72
CA GLY A 92 -21.17 3.59 5.30
C GLY A 92 -21.36 3.61 3.78
N ALA A 93 -20.85 4.65 3.11
CA ALA A 93 -20.83 4.72 1.66
C ALA A 93 -19.65 3.96 1.06
N GLY A 94 -18.59 3.69 1.82
CA GLY A 94 -17.35 3.10 1.32
C GLY A 94 -16.53 4.05 0.46
N THR A 95 -16.56 5.35 0.74
CA THR A 95 -15.95 6.39 -0.11
C THR A 95 -14.99 7.30 0.65
N ILE A 96 -14.05 7.85 -0.09
CA ILE A 96 -13.11 8.88 0.36
C ILE A 96 -13.42 10.15 -0.42
N GLU A 97 -13.49 11.27 0.26
CA GLU A 97 -13.65 12.58 -0.36
C GLU A 97 -12.35 13.38 -0.23
N LEU A 98 -11.77 13.74 -1.37
CA LEU A 98 -10.65 14.65 -1.48
C LEU A 98 -11.22 16.06 -1.60
N GLU A 99 -11.02 16.88 -0.57
CA GLU A 99 -11.53 18.24 -0.50
C GLU A 99 -10.49 19.22 -1.02
N GLY A 100 -10.93 20.18 -1.82
CA GLY A 100 -10.11 21.32 -2.22
C GLY A 100 -10.84 22.64 -2.09
N ALA A 101 -10.09 23.74 -2.26
CA ALA A 101 -10.61 25.09 -2.04
C ALA A 101 -11.79 25.46 -2.96
N LEU A 102 -11.93 24.80 -4.12
CA LEU A 102 -12.89 25.15 -5.17
C LEU A 102 -13.87 24.02 -5.48
N GLY A 103 -13.83 22.89 -4.74
CA GLY A 103 -14.63 21.69 -5.03
C GLY A 103 -14.09 20.45 -4.34
N SER A 104 -14.70 19.30 -4.61
CA SER A 104 -14.30 18.01 -4.03
C SER A 104 -14.41 16.86 -5.03
N ILE A 105 -13.64 15.79 -4.78
CA ILE A 105 -13.69 14.56 -5.55
C ILE A 105 -14.04 13.43 -4.58
N THR A 106 -15.17 12.76 -4.81
CA THR A 106 -15.54 11.55 -4.08
C THR A 106 -15.14 10.33 -4.90
N ALA A 107 -14.33 9.45 -4.30
CA ALA A 107 -13.87 8.23 -4.93
C ALA A 107 -14.08 7.01 -4.01
N ARG A 108 -14.34 5.86 -4.62
CA ARG A 108 -14.45 4.56 -3.96
C ARG A 108 -13.18 3.76 -4.19
N PRO A 109 -12.46 3.32 -3.15
CA PRO A 109 -11.37 2.38 -3.31
C PRO A 109 -11.90 0.97 -3.58
N GLU A 110 -11.32 0.30 -4.56
CA GLU A 110 -11.68 -1.06 -4.94
C GLU A 110 -10.43 -1.90 -5.27
N VAL A 111 -10.55 -3.22 -5.15
CA VAL A 111 -9.50 -4.14 -5.59
C VAL A 111 -9.75 -4.49 -7.06
N VAL A 112 -8.80 -4.16 -7.93
CA VAL A 112 -8.86 -4.44 -9.37
C VAL A 112 -7.53 -5.06 -9.79
N ASP A 113 -7.60 -6.21 -10.46
CA ASP A 113 -6.43 -6.96 -10.97
C ASP A 113 -5.31 -7.22 -9.93
N GLY A 114 -5.69 -7.34 -8.65
CA GLY A 114 -4.76 -7.56 -7.54
C GLY A 114 -4.06 -6.28 -7.07
N GLY A 115 -4.44 -5.10 -7.56
CA GLY A 115 -4.05 -3.79 -7.03
C GLY A 115 -5.22 -3.06 -6.37
N ILE A 116 -4.95 -1.88 -5.81
CA ILE A 116 -6.00 -0.96 -5.34
C ILE A 116 -6.21 0.11 -6.43
N SER A 117 -7.45 0.28 -6.86
CA SER A 117 -7.88 1.36 -7.75
C SER A 117 -8.84 2.30 -7.01
N LEU A 118 -9.02 3.52 -7.54
CA LEU A 118 -9.96 4.51 -7.02
C LEU A 118 -10.97 4.85 -8.12
N GLN A 119 -12.22 4.48 -7.96
CA GLN A 119 -13.30 4.82 -8.89
C GLN A 119 -13.92 6.16 -8.52
N VAL A 120 -13.93 7.13 -9.44
CA VAL A 120 -14.63 8.41 -9.22
C VAL A 120 -16.14 8.21 -9.20
N GLU A 121 -16.79 8.60 -8.11
CA GLU A 121 -18.26 8.61 -8.02
C GLU A 121 -18.85 9.98 -8.28
N ASN A 122 -18.19 11.03 -7.77
CA ASN A 122 -18.70 12.39 -7.86
C ASN A 122 -17.55 13.40 -7.92
N VAL A 123 -17.78 14.49 -8.63
CA VAL A 123 -16.86 15.64 -8.67
C VAL A 123 -17.67 16.93 -8.59
N THR A 124 -17.32 17.77 -7.62
CA THR A 124 -17.94 19.07 -7.39
C THR A 124 -16.95 20.19 -7.68
N GLY A 125 -17.45 21.37 -8.05
CA GLY A 125 -16.63 22.53 -8.40
C GLY A 125 -17.44 23.83 -8.46
N LEU A 126 -16.78 25.00 -8.40
CA LEU A 126 -17.40 26.34 -8.54
C LEU A 126 -18.11 26.52 -9.90
N GLY A 127 -19.34 26.04 -10.00
CA GLY A 127 -20.22 26.20 -11.16
C GLY A 127 -19.89 25.34 -12.38
N PHE A 128 -18.79 24.59 -12.35
CA PHE A 128 -18.39 23.63 -13.38
C PHE A 128 -18.17 22.26 -12.73
N THR A 129 -18.96 21.26 -13.11
CA THR A 129 -18.62 19.86 -12.83
C THR A 129 -17.37 19.54 -13.65
N LEU A 130 -16.24 19.31 -12.99
CA LEU A 130 -15.06 18.77 -13.67
C LEU A 130 -15.45 17.41 -14.28
N PRO A 131 -15.24 17.20 -15.59
CA PRO A 131 -15.57 15.93 -16.21
C PRO A 131 -14.73 14.82 -15.56
N ARG A 132 -15.38 13.72 -15.17
CA ARG A 132 -14.73 12.52 -14.61
C ARG A 132 -13.59 12.02 -15.49
N GLU A 133 -13.71 12.23 -16.81
CA GLU A 133 -12.73 11.87 -17.83
C GLU A 133 -11.39 12.59 -17.65
N ALA A 134 -11.38 13.75 -16.97
CA ALA A 134 -10.16 14.48 -16.64
C ALA A 134 -9.53 14.05 -15.30
N VAL A 135 -10.31 13.44 -14.39
CA VAL A 135 -9.90 13.12 -13.02
C VAL A 135 -9.43 11.68 -12.88
N GLN A 136 -10.13 10.73 -13.50
CA GLN A 136 -9.81 9.30 -13.40
C GLN A 136 -8.34 8.98 -13.78
N PRO A 137 -7.77 9.52 -14.89
CA PRO A 137 -6.37 9.24 -15.23
C PRO A 137 -5.36 9.69 -14.17
N ALA A 138 -5.66 10.75 -13.42
CA ALA A 138 -4.80 11.22 -12.33
C ALA A 138 -4.87 10.27 -11.11
N LEU A 139 -6.06 9.78 -10.77
CA LEU A 139 -6.24 8.77 -9.72
C LEU A 139 -5.61 7.43 -10.10
N ASP A 140 -5.72 7.02 -11.36
CA ASP A 140 -5.07 5.81 -11.89
C ASP A 140 -3.54 5.94 -11.82
N ALA A 141 -2.99 7.09 -12.22
CA ALA A 141 -1.56 7.34 -12.12
C ALA A 141 -1.08 7.35 -10.66
N PHE A 142 -1.87 7.91 -9.73
CA PHE A 142 -1.55 7.92 -8.31
C PHE A 142 -1.55 6.51 -7.71
N THR A 143 -2.63 5.76 -7.91
CA THR A 143 -2.75 4.38 -7.42
C THR A 143 -1.68 3.48 -8.02
N SER A 144 -1.40 3.62 -9.32
CA SER A 144 -0.28 2.94 -9.97
C SER A 144 1.03 3.24 -9.27
N ARG A 145 1.37 4.49 -8.94
CA ARG A 145 2.63 4.79 -8.23
C ARG A 145 2.72 4.18 -6.84
N LEU A 146 1.60 4.04 -6.14
CA LEU A 146 1.58 3.43 -4.81
C LEU A 146 1.79 1.91 -4.85
N THR A 147 1.31 1.25 -5.91
CA THR A 147 1.36 -0.21 -6.06
C THR A 147 2.42 -0.70 -7.05
N GLN A 148 3.05 0.21 -7.79
CA GLN A 148 4.14 -0.11 -8.70
C GLN A 148 5.34 -0.63 -7.91
N ASP A 149 6.01 -1.63 -8.49
CA ASP A 149 7.19 -2.28 -7.91
C ASP A 149 6.91 -2.99 -6.57
N TYR A 150 5.70 -3.53 -6.39
CA TYR A 150 5.49 -4.54 -5.35
C TYR A 150 6.13 -5.86 -5.80
N PRO A 151 7.23 -6.29 -5.14
CA PRO A 151 7.92 -7.51 -5.54
C PRO A 151 7.08 -8.73 -5.21
N MET A 152 7.57 -9.91 -5.57
CA MET A 152 7.06 -11.17 -5.02
C MET A 152 5.58 -11.42 -5.31
N ASN A 153 5.02 -10.79 -6.34
CA ASN A 153 3.65 -10.99 -6.80
C ASN A 153 2.60 -10.70 -5.70
N ILE A 154 2.91 -9.75 -4.81
CA ILE A 154 2.01 -9.29 -3.75
C ILE A 154 0.76 -8.66 -4.38
N ARG A 155 -0.42 -9.09 -3.91
CA ARG A 155 -1.71 -8.59 -4.38
C ARG A 155 -2.55 -8.05 -3.24
N ALA A 156 -3.38 -7.07 -3.54
CA ALA A 156 -4.45 -6.61 -2.67
C ALA A 156 -5.54 -7.69 -2.57
N ASP A 157 -5.84 -8.11 -1.35
CA ASP A 157 -6.95 -9.01 -1.03
C ASP A 157 -8.25 -8.21 -0.78
N SER A 158 -8.12 -7.06 -0.11
CA SER A 158 -9.26 -6.24 0.27
C SER A 158 -8.85 -4.80 0.55
N VAL A 159 -9.80 -3.87 0.36
CA VAL A 159 -9.71 -2.48 0.80
C VAL A 159 -11.04 -2.07 1.43
N GLN A 160 -10.98 -1.35 2.55
CA GLN A 160 -12.14 -0.91 3.31
C GLN A 160 -11.95 0.52 3.80
N VAL A 161 -12.95 1.36 3.55
CA VAL A 161 -13.03 2.69 4.15
C VAL A 161 -13.56 2.58 5.57
N THR A 162 -12.92 3.29 6.49
CA THR A 162 -13.27 3.42 7.91
C THR A 162 -13.64 4.87 8.23
N ASP A 163 -14.04 5.15 9.47
CA ASP A 163 -14.39 6.51 9.88
C ASP A 163 -13.19 7.48 9.88
N SER A 164 -11.96 6.96 9.89
CA SER A 164 -10.73 7.76 10.03
C SER A 164 -9.70 7.56 8.91
N GLY A 165 -10.03 6.81 7.86
CA GLY A 165 -9.07 6.42 6.84
C GLY A 165 -9.43 5.13 6.12
N VAL A 166 -8.42 4.40 5.68
CA VAL A 166 -8.56 3.17 4.89
C VAL A 166 -7.75 2.04 5.53
N ILE A 167 -8.32 0.85 5.56
CA ILE A 167 -7.61 -0.38 5.88
C ILE A 167 -7.54 -1.24 4.61
N SER A 168 -6.37 -1.80 4.34
CA SER A 168 -6.19 -2.74 3.24
C SER A 168 -5.39 -3.95 3.67
N ARG A 169 -5.62 -5.05 2.96
CA ARG A 169 -4.92 -6.30 3.18
C ARG A 169 -4.28 -6.73 1.88
N PHE A 170 -3.03 -7.17 1.96
CA PHE A 170 -2.28 -7.72 0.85
C PHE A 170 -1.72 -9.10 1.22
N SER A 171 -1.56 -9.96 0.22
CA SER A 171 -0.94 -11.26 0.40
C SER A 171 -0.13 -11.74 -0.80
N THR A 172 0.77 -12.69 -0.53
CA THR A 172 1.38 -13.56 -1.54
C THR A 172 1.70 -14.92 -0.94
N GLN A 173 1.90 -15.92 -1.81
CA GLN A 173 2.23 -17.29 -1.45
C GLN A 173 3.31 -17.83 -2.37
N ASN A 174 4.21 -18.65 -1.83
CA ASN A 174 5.28 -19.34 -2.55
C ASN A 174 6.06 -18.39 -3.47
N ALA A 175 6.52 -17.28 -2.91
CA ALA A 175 7.16 -16.22 -3.67
C ALA A 175 8.70 -16.34 -3.65
N SER A 176 9.33 -16.00 -4.77
CA SER A 176 10.78 -15.91 -4.88
C SER A 176 11.24 -14.50 -4.49
N ILE A 177 12.24 -14.42 -3.63
CA ILE A 177 12.87 -13.14 -3.25
C ILE A 177 13.76 -12.69 -4.43
N PRO A 178 13.50 -11.52 -5.04
CA PRO A 178 14.30 -10.99 -6.15
C PRO A 178 15.76 -10.80 -5.77
N LYS A 179 16.64 -10.76 -6.78
CA LYS A 179 18.02 -10.32 -6.58
C LYS A 179 18.05 -8.83 -6.25
N GLN A 180 19.08 -8.43 -5.51
CA GLN A 180 19.28 -7.03 -5.10
C GLN A 180 19.39 -6.06 -6.28
N THR A 181 19.89 -6.55 -7.41
CA THR A 181 20.02 -5.79 -8.66
C THR A 181 18.69 -5.60 -9.39
N ASP A 182 17.71 -6.45 -9.09
CA ASP A 182 16.48 -6.56 -9.87
C ASP A 182 15.36 -5.72 -9.24
N ASP A 183 15.43 -5.45 -7.94
CA ASP A 183 14.43 -4.67 -7.22
C ASP A 183 15.06 -3.81 -6.10
N PRO A 184 14.87 -2.47 -6.12
CA PRO A 184 15.40 -1.55 -5.12
C PRO A 184 15.00 -1.87 -3.67
N CYS A 185 13.87 -2.55 -3.44
CA CYS A 185 13.44 -2.95 -2.11
C CYS A 185 14.46 -3.87 -1.41
N PHE A 186 15.27 -4.58 -2.19
CA PHE A 186 16.23 -5.57 -1.70
C PHE A 186 17.67 -5.11 -1.85
N SER A 187 17.93 -3.83 -2.15
CA SER A 187 19.27 -3.29 -2.43
C SER A 187 20.25 -3.29 -1.22
N GLY A 188 19.88 -3.89 -0.09
CA GLY A 188 20.69 -3.98 1.13
C GLY A 188 20.59 -5.32 1.86
N LEU A 189 20.08 -6.36 1.20
CA LEU A 189 20.17 -7.75 1.68
C LEU A 189 21.58 -8.33 1.52
#